data_AF-A0A9P1FG57-F1
#
_entry.id   AF-A0A9P1FG57-F1
#
_cell.length_a   1.000
_cell.length_b   1.000
_cell.length_c   1.000
_cell.angle_alpha   90.00
_cell.angle_beta   90.00
_cell.angle_gamma   90.00
#
_symmetry.space_group_name_H-M   'P 1'
#
loop_
_entity.id
_entity.type
_entity.pdbx_description
1 polymer ?
#
loop_
_entity_poly.entity_id
_entity_poly.type
_entity_poly.pdbx_seq_one_letter_code
_entity_poly.pdbx_strand_id
1 'polypeptide(L)'
;MQEELVLDTGTPKISMFKSNPTQAVSSSHAGVELEAFADVSSKIPNHRKPYGLAFMNVDSQPSFSTAVMARVLRHPCFDVVMCTVIFLNTIVFAFEAQYRGLMLEGLLGFKGASPRSEETYWLGAEDAFDTLELFFGIIYTVEVVFKVCVLGRQFCLDAWNWIDTAIVASWLVSKVIGQAMVVNSQVLRLVRMFRLMRLLKLVRRIQQFDHLFMMTTAIRRSFGILAWTSAVLFLVHMLLALLVQQSLFYFYFGADGVTIEDKNQIFEYFGTFTRSLLTFFELTLANFAVPTRIMVEKVNEWCMVFCILHKLTVGFAVVGVINGVLMQETFKVAQADDLVMLRTRQKAVATHVDKMRQFFEEAPMFGARFTDPMWICRQENLGLMTFNGIYLYIYIYSYVYKLYIYICICICMYTYIYICI
;
A
#
# COMPACT_ATOMS: atom_id res chain seq x y z
N MET A 1 41.12 -47.11 -23.24
CA MET A 1 40.51 -45.96 -23.94
C MET A 1 39.69 -45.21 -22.92
N GLN A 2 40.34 -44.25 -22.27
CA GLN A 2 39.69 -43.26 -21.41
C GLN A 2 39.20 -42.12 -22.31
N GLU A 3 37.99 -41.63 -22.07
CA GLU A 3 37.62 -40.26 -22.42
C GLU A 3 36.77 -39.71 -21.27
N GLU A 4 37.37 -38.79 -20.52
CA GLU A 4 36.73 -37.97 -19.50
C GLU A 4 35.86 -36.90 -20.17
N LEU A 5 34.60 -36.79 -19.73
CA LEU A 5 33.72 -35.68 -20.08
C LEU A 5 33.84 -34.61 -18.97
N VAL A 6 34.69 -33.61 -19.21
CA VAL A 6 34.88 -32.46 -18.32
C VAL A 6 33.72 -31.46 -18.55
N LEU A 7 32.91 -31.24 -17.50
CA LEU A 7 31.94 -30.14 -17.44
C LEU A 7 32.68 -28.81 -17.18
N ASP A 8 32.57 -27.89 -18.14
CA ASP A 8 33.15 -26.55 -18.09
C ASP A 8 32.37 -25.65 -17.11
N THR A 9 32.98 -25.35 -15.96
CA THR A 9 32.53 -24.31 -15.04
C THR A 9 33.18 -22.96 -15.43
N GLY A 10 32.50 -22.22 -16.30
CA GLY A 10 32.88 -20.86 -16.67
C GLY A 10 32.68 -19.85 -15.54
N THR A 11 33.68 -19.69 -14.67
CA THR A 11 33.84 -18.51 -13.82
C THR A 11 34.63 -17.44 -14.58
N PRO A 12 34.13 -16.20 -14.75
CA PRO A 12 34.97 -15.15 -15.30
C PRO A 12 35.96 -14.66 -14.23
N LYS A 13 37.23 -14.97 -14.45
CA LYS A 13 38.40 -14.41 -13.74
C LYS A 13 38.31 -12.88 -13.71
N ILE A 14 38.27 -12.30 -12.52
CA ILE A 14 38.55 -10.88 -12.29
C ILE A 14 40.07 -10.72 -12.42
N SER A 15 40.54 -10.36 -13.61
CA SER A 15 41.90 -9.82 -13.77
C SER A 15 41.89 -8.36 -13.36
N MET A 16 42.62 -8.04 -12.29
CA MET A 16 42.97 -6.66 -11.95
C MET A 16 43.79 -6.07 -13.11
N PHE A 17 43.17 -5.20 -13.91
CA PHE A 17 43.90 -4.31 -14.80
C PHE A 17 44.34 -3.08 -14.00
N LYS A 18 45.61 -3.09 -13.57
CA LYS A 18 46.35 -1.87 -13.28
C LYS A 18 46.60 -1.18 -14.63
N SER A 19 46.01 -0.02 -14.87
CA SER A 19 46.39 0.85 -15.99
C SER A 19 46.67 2.26 -15.49
N ASN A 20 47.90 2.69 -15.74
CA ASN A 20 48.44 4.04 -15.57
C ASN A 20 47.64 5.07 -16.41
N PRO A 21 47.64 6.36 -16.03
CA PRO A 21 46.85 7.39 -16.69
C PRO A 21 47.66 8.07 -17.79
N THR A 22 47.50 7.64 -19.03
CA THR A 22 47.81 8.46 -20.22
C THR A 22 47.31 7.74 -21.46
N GLN A 23 46.13 8.09 -21.95
CA GLN A 23 45.81 8.07 -23.38
C GLN A 23 44.47 8.79 -23.61
N ALA A 24 44.55 9.89 -24.36
CA ALA A 24 43.41 10.64 -24.86
C ALA A 24 42.64 9.79 -25.87
N VAL A 25 41.34 9.60 -25.63
CA VAL A 25 40.41 9.00 -26.60
C VAL A 25 39.49 10.10 -27.13
N SER A 26 39.37 10.10 -28.46
CA SER A 26 38.81 11.13 -29.31
C SER A 26 37.31 11.42 -29.09
N SER A 27 36.95 12.68 -29.29
CA SER A 27 35.66 13.31 -29.04
C SER A 27 34.54 12.98 -30.06
N SER A 28 34.74 12.06 -31.01
CA SER A 28 33.74 11.80 -32.07
C SER A 28 32.76 10.65 -31.75
N HIS A 29 33.15 9.67 -30.92
CA HIS A 29 32.28 8.54 -30.59
C HIS A 29 31.25 8.87 -29.49
N ALA A 30 31.55 9.83 -28.61
CA ALA A 30 30.64 10.26 -27.55
C ALA A 30 29.42 11.04 -28.08
N GLY A 31 29.56 11.75 -29.21
CA GLY A 31 28.48 12.55 -29.79
C GLY A 31 27.33 11.71 -30.35
N VAL A 32 27.64 10.56 -30.97
CA VAL A 32 26.63 9.70 -31.62
C VAL A 32 25.80 8.92 -30.60
N GLU A 33 26.39 8.50 -29.47
CA GLU A 33 25.65 7.85 -28.39
C GLU A 33 24.77 8.83 -27.59
N LEU A 34 25.19 10.10 -27.47
CA LEU A 34 24.42 11.16 -26.84
C LEU A 34 23.16 11.54 -27.64
N GLU A 35 23.23 11.57 -28.97
CA GLU A 35 22.06 11.84 -29.83
C GLU A 35 21.06 10.66 -29.84
N ALA A 36 21.55 9.42 -29.86
CA ALA A 36 20.69 8.23 -29.75
C ALA A 36 20.00 8.13 -28.36
N PHE A 37 20.67 8.55 -27.29
CA PHE A 37 20.07 8.61 -25.94
C PHE A 37 19.10 9.78 -25.76
N ALA A 38 19.33 10.91 -26.44
CA ALA A 38 18.41 12.05 -26.43
C ALA A 38 17.09 11.72 -27.15
N ASP A 39 17.13 10.99 -28.28
CA ASP A 39 15.92 10.54 -28.97
C ASP A 39 15.08 9.57 -28.12
N VAL A 40 15.72 8.70 -27.33
CA VAL A 40 15.03 7.79 -26.40
C VAL A 40 14.46 8.54 -25.19
N SER A 41 15.16 9.56 -24.66
CA SER A 41 14.64 10.38 -23.55
C SER A 41 13.43 11.25 -23.96
N SER A 42 13.25 11.55 -25.25
CA SER A 42 12.07 12.26 -25.75
C SER A 42 10.79 11.39 -25.74
N LYS A 43 10.94 10.05 -25.73
CA LYS A 43 9.84 9.07 -25.84
C LYS A 43 9.37 8.49 -24.50
N ILE A 44 9.95 8.89 -23.37
CA ILE A 44 9.55 8.39 -22.04
C ILE A 44 8.49 9.31 -21.43
N PRO A 45 7.22 8.86 -21.27
CA PRO A 45 6.19 9.68 -20.66
C PRO A 45 6.55 9.96 -19.20
N ASN A 46 6.59 11.24 -18.86
CA ASN A 46 6.85 11.74 -17.52
C ASN A 46 5.75 11.23 -16.55
N HIS A 47 6.07 10.24 -15.73
CA HIS A 47 5.11 9.56 -14.85
C HIS A 47 4.68 10.39 -13.63
N ARG A 48 5.24 11.59 -13.44
CA ARG A 48 4.74 12.61 -12.52
C ARG A 48 3.86 13.61 -13.27
N LYS A 49 2.66 13.17 -13.65
CA LYS A 49 1.57 14.10 -13.91
C LYS A 49 0.62 14.02 -12.72
N PRO A 50 0.41 15.11 -11.95
CA PRO A 50 -0.76 15.16 -11.10
C PRO A 50 -1.97 14.85 -11.99
N TYR A 51 -2.77 13.86 -11.57
CA TYR A 51 -3.94 13.41 -12.31
C TYR A 51 -4.78 14.63 -12.75
N GLY A 52 -4.93 14.80 -14.07
CA GLY A 52 -5.66 15.91 -14.69
C GLY A 52 -4.86 16.80 -15.64
N LEU A 53 -3.54 16.63 -15.80
CA LEU A 53 -2.70 17.50 -16.63
C LEU A 53 -2.12 16.83 -17.89
N ALA A 54 -2.97 16.38 -18.80
CA ALA A 54 -2.54 16.08 -20.16
C ALA A 54 -3.57 16.61 -21.15
N PHE A 55 -3.16 17.63 -21.90
CA PHE A 55 -3.87 18.23 -23.03
C PHE A 55 -5.18 18.94 -22.66
N MET A 56 -5.03 20.15 -22.09
CA MET A 56 -6.00 21.20 -22.38
C MET A 56 -5.82 21.54 -23.86
N ASN A 57 -6.63 20.93 -24.72
CA ASN A 57 -6.64 21.26 -26.14
C ASN A 57 -7.08 22.73 -26.24
N VAL A 58 -6.21 23.56 -26.78
CA VAL A 58 -6.37 25.02 -26.90
C VAL A 58 -7.32 25.32 -28.06
N ASP A 59 -8.54 24.76 -28.05
CA ASP A 59 -9.52 24.98 -29.12
C ASP A 59 -10.89 25.44 -28.61
N SER A 60 -11.04 25.72 -27.31
CA SER A 60 -12.20 26.44 -26.79
C SER A 60 -11.77 27.36 -25.64
N GLN A 61 -11.93 28.67 -25.82
CA GLN A 61 -11.73 29.66 -24.76
C GLN A 61 -12.66 29.31 -23.59
N PRO A 62 -12.15 28.93 -22.41
CA PRO A 62 -13.02 28.64 -21.29
C PRO A 62 -13.73 29.93 -20.86
N SER A 63 -15.05 29.87 -20.74
CA SER A 63 -15.83 30.98 -20.14
C SER A 63 -15.19 31.40 -18.80
N PHE A 64 -15.21 32.71 -18.48
CA PHE A 64 -14.60 33.22 -17.24
C PHE A 64 -15.05 32.44 -15.99
N SER A 65 -16.32 32.03 -15.93
CA SER A 65 -16.88 31.22 -14.86
C SER A 65 -16.24 29.83 -14.72
N THR A 66 -15.95 29.14 -15.83
CA THR A 66 -15.31 27.81 -15.78
C THR A 66 -13.86 27.89 -15.34
N ALA A 67 -13.15 28.98 -15.66
CA ALA A 67 -11.79 29.22 -15.18
C ALA A 67 -11.73 29.46 -13.66
N VAL A 68 -12.68 30.23 -13.10
CA VAL A 68 -12.79 30.46 -11.65
C VAL A 68 -13.16 29.17 -10.91
N MET A 69 -14.15 28.44 -11.40
CA MET A 69 -14.57 27.16 -10.80
C MET A 69 -13.45 26.10 -10.84
N ALA A 70 -12.69 26.04 -11.94
CA ALA A 70 -11.52 25.17 -12.04
C ALA A 70 -10.42 25.53 -11.02
N ARG A 71 -10.26 26.82 -10.69
CA ARG A 71 -9.30 27.25 -9.67
C ARG A 71 -9.73 26.81 -8.27
N VAL A 72 -11.02 26.86 -7.96
CA VAL A 72 -11.56 26.39 -6.68
C VAL A 72 -11.40 24.87 -6.55
N LEU A 73 -11.75 24.10 -7.58
CA LEU A 73 -11.62 22.64 -7.56
C LEU A 73 -10.16 22.17 -7.37
N ARG A 74 -9.19 22.92 -7.91
CA ARG A 74 -7.76 22.60 -7.80
C ARG A 74 -7.13 23.04 -6.47
N HIS A 75 -7.87 23.76 -5.63
CA HIS A 75 -7.32 24.27 -4.39
C HIS A 75 -7.12 23.15 -3.36
N PRO A 76 -5.95 23.02 -2.71
CA PRO A 76 -5.69 21.94 -1.76
C PRO A 76 -6.65 21.94 -0.57
N CYS A 77 -7.19 23.10 -0.16
CA CYS A 77 -8.20 23.15 0.90
C CYS A 77 -9.51 22.43 0.51
N PHE A 78 -9.90 22.45 -0.77
CA PHE A 78 -11.08 21.71 -1.21
C PHE A 78 -10.89 20.20 -0.97
N ASP A 79 -9.70 19.69 -1.28
CA ASP A 79 -9.34 18.30 -1.01
C ASP A 79 -9.29 17.99 0.50
N VAL A 80 -8.80 18.91 1.34
CA VAL A 80 -8.82 18.70 2.80
C VAL A 80 -10.25 18.64 3.33
N VAL A 81 -11.10 19.62 2.96
CA VAL A 81 -12.51 19.68 3.39
C VAL A 81 -13.25 18.41 3.02
N MET A 82 -13.13 17.98 1.77
CA MET A 82 -13.81 16.78 1.30
C MET A 82 -13.27 15.50 1.99
N CYS A 83 -12.00 15.46 2.41
CA CYS A 83 -11.46 14.34 3.19
C CYS A 83 -12.07 14.31 4.59
N THR A 84 -12.17 15.47 5.25
CA THR A 84 -12.81 15.60 6.56
C THR A 84 -14.27 15.14 6.51
N VAL A 85 -15.00 15.50 5.46
CA VAL A 85 -16.40 15.05 5.25
C VAL A 85 -16.49 13.52 5.15
N ILE A 86 -15.60 12.89 4.36
CA ILE A 86 -15.57 11.42 4.24
C ILE A 86 -15.24 10.76 5.58
N PHE A 87 -14.28 11.32 6.31
CA PHE A 87 -13.87 10.82 7.61
C PHE A 87 -15.00 10.91 8.64
N LEU A 88 -15.66 12.07 8.75
CA LEU A 88 -16.82 12.24 9.64
C LEU A 88 -17.98 11.31 9.28
N ASN A 89 -18.27 11.14 7.99
CA ASN A 89 -19.29 10.19 7.54
C ASN A 89 -18.95 8.75 7.97
N THR A 90 -17.67 8.37 7.87
CA THR A 90 -17.20 7.04 8.30
C THR A 90 -17.41 6.82 9.79
N ILE A 91 -17.15 7.83 10.61
CA ILE A 91 -17.44 7.79 12.05
C ILE A 91 -18.93 7.58 12.30
N VAL A 92 -19.80 8.32 11.60
CA VAL A 92 -21.25 8.15 11.71
C VAL A 92 -21.68 6.73 11.34
N PHE A 93 -21.13 6.15 10.27
CA PHE A 93 -21.41 4.77 9.88
C PHE A 93 -20.93 3.75 10.94
N ALA A 94 -19.79 4.00 11.59
CA ALA A 94 -19.31 3.15 12.68
C ALA A 94 -20.27 3.18 13.89
N PHE A 95 -20.79 4.35 14.26
CA PHE A 95 -21.81 4.49 15.31
C PHE A 95 -23.14 3.84 14.92
N GLU A 96 -23.59 3.99 13.66
CA GLU A 96 -24.79 3.30 13.15
C GLU A 96 -24.63 1.77 13.24
N ALA A 97 -23.45 1.25 12.90
CA ALA A 97 -23.15 -0.18 13.00
C ALA A 97 -23.14 -0.66 14.46
N GLN A 98 -22.53 0.11 15.37
CA GLN A 98 -22.53 -0.17 16.81
C GLN A 98 -23.95 -0.19 17.38
N TYR A 99 -24.77 0.82 17.04
CA TYR A 99 -26.16 0.92 17.47
C TYR A 99 -26.98 -0.31 17.02
N ARG A 100 -26.87 -0.69 15.74
CA ARG A 100 -27.54 -1.90 15.22
C ARG A 100 -27.03 -3.18 15.88
N GLY A 101 -25.76 -3.26 16.23
CA GLY A 101 -25.18 -4.38 16.97
C GLY A 101 -25.79 -4.54 18.36
N LEU A 102 -25.92 -3.42 19.10
CA LEU A 102 -26.53 -3.40 20.44
C LEU A 102 -28.03 -3.75 20.42
N MET A 103 -28.74 -3.35 19.37
CA MET A 103 -30.14 -3.77 19.14
C MET A 103 -30.24 -5.27 18.89
N LEU A 104 -29.34 -5.82 18.07
CA LEU A 104 -29.30 -7.26 17.77
C LEU A 104 -28.96 -8.09 19.00
N GLU A 105 -28.06 -7.60 19.85
CA GLU A 105 -27.71 -8.23 21.13
C GLU A 105 -28.94 -8.39 22.03
N GLY A 106 -29.77 -7.35 22.14
CA GLY A 106 -31.02 -7.39 22.91
C GLY A 106 -32.03 -8.41 22.37
N LEU A 107 -32.11 -8.57 21.04
CA LEU A 107 -32.99 -9.56 20.39
C LEU A 107 -32.51 -11.01 20.57
N LEU A 108 -31.20 -11.25 20.56
CA LEU A 108 -30.61 -12.58 20.66
C LEU A 108 -30.44 -13.07 22.10
N GLY A 109 -30.65 -12.20 23.10
CA GLY A 109 -30.48 -12.55 24.52
C GLY A 109 -29.06 -13.03 24.84
N PHE A 110 -28.04 -12.47 24.19
CA PHE A 110 -26.66 -12.91 24.33
C PHE A 110 -26.14 -12.61 25.75
N LYS A 111 -25.46 -13.60 26.36
CA LYS A 111 -24.89 -13.66 27.72
C LYS A 111 -25.05 -12.37 28.57
N GLY A 112 -26.10 -12.34 29.40
CA GLY A 112 -26.27 -11.32 30.45
C GLY A 112 -26.96 -10.03 30.00
N ALA A 113 -27.35 -9.91 28.73
CA ALA A 113 -28.23 -8.82 28.29
C ALA A 113 -29.62 -9.01 28.90
N SER A 114 -30.02 -8.13 29.82
CA SER A 114 -31.45 -8.01 30.14
C SER A 114 -32.16 -7.50 28.88
N PRO A 115 -33.39 -7.93 28.59
CA PRO A 115 -34.22 -7.27 27.59
C PRO A 115 -34.40 -5.82 28.04
N ARG A 116 -33.57 -4.91 27.53
CA ARG A 116 -33.68 -3.48 27.76
C ARG A 116 -34.73 -2.98 26.78
N SER A 117 -35.72 -2.24 27.28
CA SER A 117 -36.71 -1.57 26.45
C SER A 117 -36.02 -0.62 25.46
N GLU A 118 -36.64 -0.38 24.31
CA GLU A 118 -36.18 0.57 23.27
C GLU A 118 -35.78 1.94 23.87
N GLU A 119 -36.41 2.35 24.97
CA GLU A 119 -36.09 3.57 25.73
C GLU A 119 -34.69 3.62 26.36
N THR A 120 -33.99 2.49 26.50
CA THR A 120 -32.60 2.45 26.99
C THR A 120 -31.58 2.65 25.87
N TYR A 121 -31.99 2.45 24.62
CA TYR A 121 -31.16 2.72 23.44
C TYR A 121 -31.22 4.21 23.09
N TRP A 122 -30.28 4.67 22.28
CA TRP A 122 -30.11 6.10 21.99
C TRP A 122 -31.39 6.70 21.36
N LEU A 123 -32.16 7.45 22.15
CA LEU A 123 -33.41 8.08 21.74
C LEU A 123 -33.20 8.97 20.51
N GLY A 124 -33.94 8.70 19.42
CA GLY A 124 -33.86 9.46 18.17
C GLY A 124 -32.58 9.24 17.36
N ALA A 125 -31.75 8.24 17.69
CA ALA A 125 -30.52 7.98 16.95
C ALA A 125 -30.76 7.55 15.50
N GLU A 126 -31.82 6.78 15.24
CA GLU A 126 -32.17 6.37 13.86
C GLU A 126 -32.47 7.58 12.96
N ASP A 127 -33.31 8.50 13.44
CA ASP A 127 -33.63 9.75 12.74
C ASP A 127 -32.38 10.63 12.56
N ALA A 128 -31.51 10.69 13.57
CA ALA A 128 -30.26 11.43 13.50
C ALA A 128 -29.30 10.84 12.46
N PHE A 129 -29.15 9.50 12.41
CA PHE A 129 -28.33 8.82 11.42
C PHE A 129 -28.87 9.01 10.00
N ASP A 130 -30.18 8.93 9.81
CA ASP A 130 -30.82 9.17 8.51
C ASP A 130 -30.66 10.61 8.04
N THR A 131 -30.76 11.58 8.95
CA THR A 131 -30.54 13.01 8.68
C THR A 131 -29.07 13.28 8.30
N LEU A 132 -28.12 12.72 9.03
CA LEU A 132 -26.69 12.85 8.74
C LEU A 132 -26.34 12.17 7.41
N GLU A 133 -26.91 10.99 7.11
CA GLU A 133 -26.71 10.31 5.84
C GLU A 133 -27.24 11.15 4.67
N LEU A 134 -28.39 11.81 4.84
CA LEU A 134 -28.94 12.74 3.85
C LEU A 134 -27.99 13.93 3.65
N PHE A 135 -27.55 14.56 4.74
CA PHE A 135 -26.63 15.70 4.70
C PHE A 135 -25.34 15.38 3.93
N PHE A 136 -24.68 14.26 4.25
CA PHE A 136 -23.47 13.85 3.54
C PHE A 136 -23.73 13.46 2.09
N GLY A 137 -24.86 12.80 1.81
CA GLY A 137 -25.26 12.45 0.45
C GLY A 137 -25.44 13.68 -0.45
N ILE A 138 -26.03 14.75 0.09
CA ILE A 138 -26.14 16.04 -0.61
C ILE A 138 -24.77 16.62 -0.90
N ILE A 139 -23.85 16.64 0.07
CA ILE A 139 -22.48 17.15 -0.14
C ILE A 139 -21.76 16.39 -1.26
N TYR A 140 -21.85 15.05 -1.28
CA TYR A 140 -21.23 14.27 -2.36
C TYR A 140 -21.87 14.48 -3.73
N THR A 141 -23.18 14.69 -3.76
CA THR A 141 -23.90 15.03 -4.99
C THR A 141 -23.41 16.37 -5.55
N VAL A 142 -23.29 17.38 -4.68
CA VAL A 142 -22.74 18.70 -5.06
C VAL A 142 -21.31 18.57 -5.56
N GLU A 143 -20.46 17.76 -4.91
CA GLU A 143 -19.08 17.51 -5.36
C GLU A 143 -19.05 16.93 -6.79
N VAL A 144 -19.86 15.89 -7.07
CA VAL A 144 -19.89 15.25 -8.39
C VAL A 144 -20.42 16.21 -9.45
N VAL A 145 -21.51 16.92 -9.18
CA VAL A 145 -22.05 17.94 -10.11
C VAL A 145 -21.00 19.02 -10.38
N PHE A 146 -20.32 19.51 -9.35
CA PHE A 146 -19.27 20.50 -9.49
C PHE A 146 -18.10 19.99 -10.37
N LYS A 147 -17.67 18.73 -10.19
CA LYS A 147 -16.67 18.09 -11.05
C LYS A 147 -17.13 17.99 -12.51
N VAL A 148 -18.38 17.57 -12.75
CA VAL A 148 -18.94 17.45 -14.10
C VAL A 148 -18.98 18.81 -14.81
N CYS A 149 -19.41 19.88 -14.12
CA CYS A 149 -19.45 21.24 -14.67
C CYS A 149 -18.06 21.78 -15.05
N VAL A 150 -17.02 21.44 -14.28
CA VAL A 150 -15.66 21.93 -14.50
C VAL A 150 -14.90 21.10 -15.56
N LEU A 151 -15.00 19.77 -15.50
CA LEU A 151 -14.21 18.85 -16.33
C LEU A 151 -14.89 18.51 -17.66
N GLY A 152 -16.22 18.63 -17.76
CA GLY A 152 -16.96 18.33 -18.99
C GLY A 152 -16.64 16.94 -19.54
N ARG A 153 -16.24 16.87 -20.82
CA ARG A 153 -15.91 15.59 -21.50
C ARG A 153 -14.74 14.85 -20.86
N GLN A 154 -13.81 15.55 -20.19
CA GLN A 154 -12.69 14.91 -19.51
C GLN A 154 -13.13 14.12 -18.27
N PHE A 155 -14.30 14.44 -17.71
CA PHE A 155 -14.88 13.69 -16.60
C PHE A 155 -15.09 12.22 -16.95
N CYS A 156 -15.52 11.93 -18.18
CA CYS A 156 -15.84 10.57 -18.65
C CYS A 156 -14.60 9.70 -18.90
N LEU A 157 -13.41 10.29 -18.96
CA LEU A 157 -12.15 9.56 -19.23
C LEU A 157 -11.48 9.06 -17.94
N ASP A 158 -11.80 9.65 -16.78
CA ASP A 158 -11.19 9.25 -15.50
C ASP A 158 -12.06 8.19 -14.80
N ALA A 159 -11.49 6.98 -14.62
CA ALA A 159 -12.16 5.86 -13.95
C ALA A 159 -12.57 6.20 -12.50
N TRP A 160 -11.83 7.07 -11.81
CA TRP A 160 -12.18 7.46 -10.44
C TRP A 160 -13.42 8.35 -10.39
N ASN A 161 -13.69 9.13 -11.43
CA ASN A 161 -14.89 9.95 -11.52
C ASN A 161 -16.13 9.09 -11.79
N TRP A 162 -15.98 7.97 -12.51
CA TRP A 162 -17.03 6.96 -12.64
C TRP A 162 -17.37 6.29 -11.31
N ILE A 163 -16.36 5.97 -10.49
CA ILE A 163 -16.57 5.42 -9.14
C ILE A 163 -17.30 6.44 -8.26
N ASP A 164 -16.87 7.71 -8.26
CA ASP A 164 -17.55 8.79 -7.51
C ASP A 164 -19.03 8.92 -7.92
N THR A 165 -19.31 8.85 -9.23
CA THR A 165 -20.67 8.91 -9.77
C THR A 165 -21.49 7.69 -9.38
N ALA A 166 -20.92 6.49 -9.44
CA ALA A 166 -21.58 5.25 -9.04
C ALA A 166 -21.94 5.27 -7.53
N ILE A 167 -21.08 5.82 -6.68
CA ILE A 167 -21.36 5.98 -5.25
C ILE A 167 -22.57 6.89 -5.04
N VAL A 168 -22.60 8.07 -5.66
CA VAL A 168 -23.73 9.01 -5.55
C VAL A 168 -25.02 8.41 -6.13
N ALA A 169 -24.92 7.73 -7.28
CA ALA A 169 -26.05 7.05 -7.90
C ALA A 169 -26.60 5.94 -6.98
N SER A 170 -25.75 5.14 -6.35
CA SER A 170 -26.17 4.08 -5.42
C SER A 170 -26.91 4.64 -4.21
N TRP A 171 -26.47 5.80 -3.69
CA TRP A 171 -27.13 6.51 -2.59
C TRP A 171 -28.49 7.07 -3.03
N LEU A 172 -28.56 7.71 -4.20
CA LEU A 172 -29.81 8.27 -4.72
C LEU A 172 -30.85 7.16 -4.97
N VAL A 173 -30.42 6.06 -5.60
CA VAL A 173 -31.23 4.87 -5.80
C VAL A 173 -31.72 4.31 -4.48
N SER A 174 -30.86 4.23 -3.46
CA SER A 174 -31.27 3.79 -2.12
C SER A 174 -32.36 4.66 -1.50
N LYS A 175 -32.30 5.99 -1.66
CA LYS A 175 -33.30 6.91 -1.10
C LYS A 175 -34.61 6.90 -1.89
N VAL A 176 -34.56 6.86 -3.21
CA VAL A 176 -35.75 6.83 -4.08
C VAL A 176 -36.46 5.49 -4.03
N ILE A 177 -35.73 4.38 -4.20
CA ILE A 177 -36.33 3.03 -4.17
C ILE A 177 -36.85 2.69 -2.78
N GLY A 178 -36.14 3.11 -1.73
CA GLY A 178 -36.57 2.87 -0.34
C GLY A 178 -37.91 3.51 0.02
N GLN A 179 -38.34 4.55 -0.71
CA GLN A 179 -39.62 5.23 -0.48
C GLN A 179 -40.72 4.78 -1.44
N ALA A 180 -40.39 4.33 -2.65
CA ALA A 180 -41.36 4.11 -3.73
C ALA A 180 -41.76 2.65 -3.97
N MET A 181 -40.93 1.67 -3.61
CA MET A 181 -41.15 0.26 -4.02
C MET A 181 -40.81 -0.74 -2.90
N VAL A 182 -41.65 -1.78 -2.74
CA VAL A 182 -41.35 -2.96 -1.92
C VAL A 182 -40.37 -3.86 -2.67
N VAL A 183 -39.09 -3.46 -2.70
CA VAL A 183 -38.02 -4.24 -3.31
C VAL A 183 -37.51 -5.32 -2.36
N ASN A 184 -37.00 -6.42 -2.91
CA ASN A 184 -36.34 -7.49 -2.17
C ASN A 184 -35.30 -6.93 -1.18
N SER A 185 -35.47 -7.26 0.10
CA SER A 185 -34.67 -6.75 1.22
C SER A 185 -33.18 -7.06 1.10
N GLN A 186 -32.81 -8.09 0.33
CA GLN A 186 -31.41 -8.44 0.05
C GLN A 186 -30.72 -7.42 -0.86
N VAL A 187 -31.41 -6.92 -1.87
CA VAL A 187 -30.85 -5.92 -2.81
C VAL A 187 -30.65 -4.60 -2.10
N LEU A 188 -31.62 -4.17 -1.29
CA LEU A 188 -31.48 -2.97 -0.46
C LEU A 188 -30.29 -3.09 0.51
N ARG A 189 -30.04 -4.28 1.06
CA ARG A 189 -28.88 -4.53 1.92
C ARG A 189 -27.56 -4.38 1.16
N LEU A 190 -27.46 -4.89 -0.07
CA LEU A 190 -26.27 -4.75 -0.90
C LEU A 190 -26.02 -3.29 -1.32
N VAL A 191 -27.07 -2.54 -1.70
CA VAL A 191 -26.97 -1.11 -2.01
C VAL A 191 -26.48 -0.32 -0.79
N ARG A 192 -26.95 -0.67 0.42
CA ARG A 192 -26.44 -0.10 1.67
C ARG A 192 -24.99 -0.49 1.97
N MET A 193 -24.45 -1.58 1.42
CA MET A 193 -23.03 -1.90 1.54
C MET A 193 -22.18 -1.11 0.54
N PHE A 194 -22.72 -0.78 -0.64
CA PHE A 194 -22.02 0.03 -1.64
C PHE A 194 -21.63 1.43 -1.11
N ARG A 195 -22.34 1.98 -0.13
CA ARG A 195 -21.92 3.23 0.53
C ARG A 195 -20.53 3.12 1.20
N LEU A 196 -20.06 1.93 1.57
CA LEU A 196 -18.69 1.70 2.06
C LEU A 196 -17.62 2.01 1.01
N MET A 197 -17.96 1.97 -0.29
CA MET A 197 -17.03 2.36 -1.35
C MET A 197 -16.59 3.83 -1.23
N ARG A 198 -17.30 4.69 -0.49
CA ARG A 198 -16.82 6.05 -0.21
C ARG A 198 -15.49 6.08 0.54
N LEU A 199 -15.13 5.00 1.26
CA LEU A 199 -13.81 4.83 1.88
C LEU A 199 -12.70 4.73 0.82
N LEU A 200 -12.99 4.22 -0.38
CA LEU A 200 -12.03 4.17 -1.49
C LEU A 200 -11.62 5.59 -1.93
N LYS A 201 -12.50 6.59 -1.76
CA LYS A 201 -12.16 8.00 -2.03
C LYS A 201 -11.08 8.50 -1.07
N LEU A 202 -11.11 8.06 0.20
CA LEU A 202 -10.06 8.36 1.16
C LEU A 202 -8.73 7.74 0.72
N VAL A 203 -8.74 6.49 0.25
CA VAL A 203 -7.55 5.82 -0.30
C VAL A 203 -6.96 6.59 -1.49
N ARG A 204 -7.81 7.06 -2.43
CA ARG A 204 -7.37 7.92 -3.55
C ARG A 204 -6.66 9.19 -3.07
N ARG A 205 -7.19 9.83 -2.03
CA ARG A 205 -6.63 11.08 -1.49
C ARG A 205 -5.35 10.83 -0.69
N ILE A 206 -5.30 9.73 0.03
CA ILE A 206 -4.09 9.24 0.72
C ILE A 206 -2.95 8.98 -0.27
N GLN A 207 -3.24 8.51 -1.48
CA GLN A 207 -2.25 8.37 -2.57
C GLN A 207 -1.67 9.70 -3.08
N GLN A 208 -2.18 10.87 -2.66
CA GLN A 208 -1.54 12.16 -2.96
C GLN A 208 -0.30 12.40 -2.08
N PHE A 209 -0.18 11.71 -0.95
CA PHE A 209 1.01 11.80 -0.10
C PHE A 209 2.11 10.90 -0.66
N ASP A 210 3.28 11.46 -0.95
CA ASP A 210 4.40 10.76 -1.59
C ASP A 210 4.75 9.44 -0.89
N HIS A 211 4.83 9.42 0.44
CA HIS A 211 5.16 8.20 1.21
C HIS A 211 4.10 7.10 1.05
N LEU A 212 2.82 7.47 1.11
CA LEU A 212 1.70 6.53 0.99
C LEU A 212 1.52 6.05 -0.46
N PHE A 213 1.81 6.92 -1.44
CA PHE A 213 1.87 6.54 -2.85
C PHE A 213 2.95 5.49 -3.10
N MET A 214 4.16 5.66 -2.54
CA MET A 214 5.22 4.67 -2.64
C MET A 214 4.80 3.34 -2.02
N MET A 215 4.23 3.35 -0.81
CA MET A 215 3.74 2.13 -0.15
C MET A 215 2.64 1.42 -0.96
N THR A 216 1.63 2.15 -1.42
CA THR A 216 0.54 1.56 -2.22
C THR A 216 1.01 1.05 -3.58
N THR A 217 1.99 1.72 -4.20
CA THR A 217 2.62 1.28 -5.45
C THR A 217 3.47 0.02 -5.24
N ALA A 218 4.18 -0.08 -4.10
CA ALA A 218 4.88 -1.30 -3.71
C ALA A 218 3.91 -2.47 -3.57
N ILE A 219 2.82 -2.30 -2.80
CA ILE A 219 1.78 -3.33 -2.64
C ILE A 219 1.20 -3.75 -3.99
N ARG A 220 0.89 -2.78 -4.87
CA ARG A 220 0.33 -3.06 -6.21
C ARG A 220 1.30 -3.87 -7.07
N ARG A 221 2.60 -3.54 -7.04
CA ARG A 221 3.63 -4.27 -7.80
C ARG A 221 3.84 -5.68 -7.27
N SER A 222 3.82 -5.84 -5.94
CA SER A 222 3.97 -7.16 -5.29
C SER A 222 2.74 -8.06 -5.46
N PHE A 223 1.58 -7.52 -5.84
CA PHE A 223 0.33 -8.28 -5.97
C PHE A 223 0.43 -9.47 -6.93
N GLY A 224 1.16 -9.33 -8.04
CA GLY A 224 1.33 -10.42 -9.01
C GLY A 224 2.05 -11.63 -8.40
N ILE A 225 3.19 -11.37 -7.76
CA ILE A 225 3.99 -12.43 -7.11
C ILE A 225 3.22 -13.04 -5.93
N LEU A 226 2.58 -12.20 -5.12
CA LEU A 226 1.66 -12.63 -4.05
C LEU A 226 0.57 -13.56 -4.54
N ALA A 227 -0.06 -13.23 -5.67
CA ALA A 227 -1.15 -14.02 -6.22
C ALA A 227 -0.64 -15.42 -6.64
N TRP A 228 0.51 -15.48 -7.30
CA TRP A 228 1.13 -16.76 -7.68
C TRP A 228 1.54 -17.59 -6.47
N THR A 229 2.21 -17.00 -5.49
CA THR A 229 2.62 -17.71 -4.27
C THR A 229 1.40 -18.18 -3.46
N SER A 230 0.35 -17.37 -3.38
CA SER A 230 -0.89 -17.72 -2.69
C SER A 230 -1.65 -18.82 -3.44
N ALA A 231 -1.64 -18.80 -4.78
CA ALA A 231 -2.25 -19.86 -5.60
C ALA A 231 -1.55 -21.21 -5.39
N VAL A 232 -0.21 -21.24 -5.33
CA VAL A 232 0.55 -22.46 -5.03
C VAL A 232 0.24 -22.95 -3.62
N LEU A 233 0.24 -22.06 -2.62
CA LEU A 233 -0.11 -22.42 -1.24
C LEU A 233 -1.55 -22.98 -1.16
N PHE A 234 -2.49 -22.35 -1.86
CA PHE A 234 -3.87 -22.81 -1.93
C PHE A 234 -3.98 -24.20 -2.55
N LEU A 235 -3.26 -24.48 -3.64
CA LEU A 235 -3.22 -25.83 -4.25
C LEU A 235 -2.66 -26.88 -3.26
N VAL A 236 -1.61 -26.55 -2.53
CA VAL A 236 -1.06 -27.44 -1.48
C VAL A 236 -2.11 -27.70 -0.40
N HIS A 237 -2.82 -26.66 0.08
CA HIS A 237 -3.90 -26.82 1.05
C HIS A 237 -5.05 -27.69 0.52
N MET A 238 -5.43 -27.54 -0.76
CA MET A 238 -6.47 -28.37 -1.39
C MET A 238 -6.04 -29.85 -1.40
N LEU A 239 -4.80 -30.15 -1.75
CA LEU A 239 -4.26 -31.51 -1.75
C LEU A 239 -4.27 -32.14 -0.35
N LEU A 240 -3.81 -31.39 0.66
CA LEU A 240 -3.80 -31.85 2.05
C LEU A 240 -5.22 -32.03 2.61
N ALA A 241 -6.15 -31.12 2.26
CA ALA A 241 -7.56 -31.22 2.63
C ALA A 241 -8.20 -32.48 2.07
N LEU A 242 -7.98 -32.80 0.80
CA LEU A 242 -8.46 -34.05 0.19
C LEU A 242 -7.83 -35.29 0.84
N LEU A 243 -6.53 -35.25 1.11
CA LEU A 243 -5.81 -36.36 1.75
C LEU A 243 -6.37 -36.68 3.14
N VAL A 244 -6.57 -35.66 3.99
CA VAL A 244 -7.15 -35.85 5.32
C VAL A 244 -8.61 -36.28 5.23
N GLN A 245 -9.38 -35.72 4.31
CA GLN A 245 -10.77 -36.14 4.17
C GLN A 245 -10.88 -37.62 3.73
N GLN A 246 -9.99 -38.08 2.85
CA GLN A 246 -9.91 -39.48 2.45
C GLN A 246 -9.45 -40.39 3.60
N SER A 247 -8.50 -39.96 4.42
CA SER A 247 -8.04 -40.74 5.57
C SER A 247 -9.09 -40.83 6.69
N LEU A 248 -9.84 -39.74 6.93
CA LEU A 248 -10.93 -39.71 7.90
C LEU A 248 -12.17 -40.48 7.45
N PHE A 249 -12.30 -40.84 6.17
CA PHE A 249 -13.42 -41.64 5.70
C PHE A 249 -13.54 -42.96 6.47
N TYR A 250 -12.41 -43.62 6.74
CA TYR A 250 -12.39 -44.84 7.57
C TYR A 250 -12.82 -44.56 9.01
N PHE A 251 -12.41 -43.43 9.60
CA PHE A 251 -12.80 -43.04 10.95
C PHE A 251 -14.33 -42.85 11.10
N TYR A 252 -15.00 -42.30 10.08
CA TYR A 252 -16.45 -42.09 10.13
C TYR A 252 -17.25 -43.39 9.96
N PHE A 253 -16.86 -44.26 9.02
CA PHE A 253 -17.67 -45.41 8.59
C PHE A 253 -17.14 -46.78 9.01
N GLY A 254 -15.85 -46.90 9.31
CA GLY A 254 -15.18 -48.20 9.55
C GLY A 254 -14.61 -48.38 10.96
N ALA A 255 -14.61 -47.35 11.80
CA ALA A 255 -14.11 -47.44 13.17
C ALA A 255 -15.24 -47.81 14.16
N ASP A 256 -15.16 -49.02 14.73
CA ASP A 256 -16.07 -49.50 15.76
C ASP A 256 -15.71 -48.89 17.13
N GLY A 257 -16.72 -48.46 17.90
CA GLY A 257 -16.54 -47.94 19.27
C GLY A 257 -16.30 -46.43 19.42
N VAL A 258 -16.30 -45.66 18.32
CA VAL A 258 -16.18 -44.20 18.36
C VAL A 258 -17.53 -43.54 18.66
N THR A 259 -17.57 -42.63 19.64
CA THR A 259 -18.80 -41.91 20.01
C THR A 259 -19.23 -40.91 18.93
N ILE A 260 -20.54 -40.64 18.83
CA ILE A 260 -21.09 -39.66 17.87
C ILE A 260 -20.57 -38.24 18.18
N GLU A 261 -20.35 -37.93 19.45
CA GLU A 261 -19.81 -36.63 19.88
C GLU A 261 -18.40 -36.40 19.32
N ASP A 262 -17.52 -37.40 19.41
CA ASP A 262 -16.17 -37.30 18.86
C ASP A 262 -16.18 -37.13 17.33
N LYS A 263 -17.11 -37.81 16.64
CA LYS A 263 -17.33 -37.64 15.20
C LYS A 263 -17.80 -36.22 14.86
N ASN A 264 -18.70 -35.64 15.65
CA ASN A 264 -19.19 -34.27 15.44
C ASN A 264 -18.08 -33.22 15.59
N GLN A 265 -17.21 -33.38 16.61
CA GLN A 265 -16.09 -32.48 16.83
C GLN A 265 -15.10 -32.48 15.65
N ILE A 266 -14.76 -33.66 15.12
CA ILE A 266 -13.90 -33.74 13.94
C ILE A 266 -14.63 -33.21 12.70
N PHE A 267 -15.95 -33.40 12.61
CA PHE A 267 -16.75 -32.95 11.47
C PHE A 267 -16.85 -31.42 11.36
N GLU A 268 -16.77 -30.71 12.49
CA GLU A 268 -16.69 -29.26 12.52
C GLU A 268 -15.47 -28.73 11.75
N TYR A 269 -14.32 -29.38 11.90
CA TYR A 269 -13.06 -28.99 11.27
C TYR A 269 -12.82 -29.66 9.90
N PHE A 270 -13.09 -30.96 9.77
CA PHE A 270 -12.68 -31.77 8.61
C PHE A 270 -13.82 -32.50 7.89
N GLY A 271 -15.07 -32.21 8.25
CA GLY A 271 -16.23 -32.98 7.76
C GLY A 271 -16.46 -32.85 6.25
N THR A 272 -16.42 -31.62 5.74
CA THR A 272 -16.56 -31.32 4.30
C THR A 272 -15.28 -30.76 3.73
N PHE A 273 -15.12 -30.84 2.41
CA PHE A 273 -13.93 -30.35 1.73
C PHE A 273 -13.63 -28.88 2.04
N THR A 274 -14.65 -28.02 1.99
CA THR A 274 -14.53 -26.59 2.29
C THR A 274 -14.13 -26.33 3.74
N ARG A 275 -14.62 -27.14 4.69
CA ARG A 275 -14.23 -27.05 6.11
C ARG A 275 -12.78 -27.49 6.29
N SER A 276 -12.39 -28.63 5.70
CA SER A 276 -11.01 -29.10 5.72
C SER A 276 -10.05 -28.06 5.13
N LEU A 277 -10.41 -27.45 4.01
CA LEU A 277 -9.64 -26.38 3.38
C LEU A 277 -9.47 -25.15 4.31
N LEU A 278 -10.55 -24.73 4.97
CA LEU A 278 -10.51 -23.65 5.97
C LEU A 278 -9.62 -24.03 7.17
N THR A 279 -9.72 -25.27 7.65
CA THR A 279 -8.90 -25.78 8.76
C THR A 279 -7.42 -25.82 8.38
N PHE A 280 -7.07 -26.18 7.14
CA PHE A 280 -5.68 -26.11 6.67
C PHE A 280 -5.16 -24.68 6.58
N PHE A 281 -6.00 -23.73 6.21
CA PHE A 281 -5.68 -22.31 6.28
C PHE A 281 -5.44 -21.86 7.74
N GLU A 282 -6.29 -22.30 8.67
CA GLU A 282 -6.14 -22.03 10.11
C GLU A 282 -4.87 -22.65 10.70
N LEU A 283 -4.58 -23.92 10.39
CA LEU A 283 -3.36 -24.63 10.78
C LEU A 283 -2.08 -23.90 10.31
N THR A 284 -2.12 -23.26 9.14
CA THR A 284 -0.97 -22.55 8.58
C THR A 284 -0.80 -21.14 9.17
N LEU A 285 -1.87 -20.34 9.26
CA LEU A 285 -1.78 -18.90 9.54
C LEU A 285 -2.27 -18.48 10.93
N ALA A 286 -3.10 -19.27 11.59
CA ALA A 286 -3.74 -18.92 12.85
C ALA A 286 -3.35 -19.91 13.96
N ASN A 287 -4.32 -20.67 14.47
CA ASN A 287 -4.12 -21.58 15.59
C ASN A 287 -3.91 -23.02 15.09
N PHE A 288 -2.70 -23.54 15.24
CA PHE A 288 -2.43 -24.92 14.87
C PHE A 288 -2.78 -25.93 15.98
N ALA A 289 -2.89 -25.50 17.24
CA ALA A 289 -2.93 -26.40 18.37
C ALA A 289 -4.28 -27.12 18.51
N VAL A 290 -5.39 -26.38 18.37
CA VAL A 290 -6.74 -26.94 18.59
C VAL A 290 -7.10 -28.01 17.56
N PRO A 291 -7.00 -27.78 16.23
CA PRO A 291 -7.34 -28.82 15.25
C PRO A 291 -6.40 -30.03 15.33
N THR A 292 -5.12 -29.79 15.63
CA THR A 292 -4.14 -30.87 15.80
C THR A 292 -4.46 -31.75 17.02
N ARG A 293 -4.78 -31.14 18.16
CA ARG A 293 -5.13 -31.86 19.39
C ARG A 293 -6.35 -32.75 19.20
N ILE A 294 -7.39 -32.21 18.55
CA ILE A 294 -8.61 -32.95 18.26
C ILE A 294 -8.30 -34.16 17.34
N MET A 295 -7.48 -33.99 16.29
CA MET A 295 -7.07 -35.12 15.44
C MET A 295 -6.31 -36.19 16.22
N VAL A 296 -5.37 -35.79 17.09
CA VAL A 296 -4.53 -36.72 17.84
C VAL A 296 -5.32 -37.50 18.88
N GLU A 297 -6.16 -36.81 19.65
CA GLU A 297 -6.90 -37.41 20.77
C GLU A 297 -8.10 -38.24 20.31
N LYS A 298 -8.71 -37.89 19.18
CA LYS A 298 -9.96 -38.51 18.72
C LYS A 298 -9.77 -39.51 17.59
N VAL A 299 -8.80 -39.30 16.70
CA VAL A 299 -8.61 -40.17 15.51
C VAL A 299 -7.50 -41.18 15.75
N ASN A 300 -6.26 -40.70 15.87
CA ASN A 300 -5.07 -41.53 16.03
C ASN A 300 -3.87 -40.68 16.42
N GLU A 301 -2.98 -41.19 17.28
CA GLU A 301 -1.74 -40.53 17.65
C GLU A 301 -0.82 -40.26 16.45
N TRP A 302 -0.86 -41.11 15.41
CA TRP A 302 -0.08 -40.91 14.17
C TRP A 302 -0.43 -39.62 13.42
N CYS A 303 -1.64 -39.08 13.62
CA CYS A 303 -2.03 -37.79 13.08
C CYS A 303 -1.13 -36.66 13.60
N MET A 304 -0.50 -36.82 14.78
CA MET A 304 0.45 -35.86 15.33
C MET A 304 1.63 -35.64 14.38
N VAL A 305 2.20 -36.74 13.85
CA VAL A 305 3.36 -36.68 12.96
C VAL A 305 3.00 -35.91 11.69
N PHE A 306 1.84 -36.20 11.12
CA PHE A 306 1.33 -35.49 9.95
C PHE A 306 1.14 -33.98 10.21
N CYS A 307 0.47 -33.61 11.30
CA CYS A 307 0.23 -32.20 11.66
C CYS A 307 1.52 -31.43 11.96
N ILE A 308 2.48 -32.06 12.65
CA ILE A 308 3.79 -31.45 12.92
C ILE A 308 4.57 -31.27 11.62
N LEU A 309 4.59 -32.28 10.75
CA LEU A 309 5.25 -32.19 9.44
C LEU A 309 4.67 -31.06 8.60
N HIS A 310 3.33 -30.95 8.54
CA HIS A 310 2.64 -29.83 7.89
C HIS A 310 3.07 -28.48 8.48
N LYS A 311 3.16 -28.37 9.81
CA LYS A 311 3.56 -27.12 10.45
C LYS A 311 5.01 -26.74 10.14
N LEU A 312 5.94 -27.70 10.15
CA LEU A 312 7.34 -27.46 9.82
C LEU A 312 7.54 -27.09 8.36
N THR A 313 6.86 -27.78 7.45
CA THR A 313 7.00 -27.58 6.00
C THR A 313 6.21 -26.37 5.52
N VAL A 314 4.88 -26.39 5.63
CA VAL A 314 4.01 -25.33 5.10
C VAL A 314 4.01 -24.12 6.04
N GLY A 315 3.87 -24.37 7.34
CA GLY A 315 3.72 -23.30 8.34
C GLY A 315 4.98 -22.46 8.56
N PHE A 316 6.17 -23.07 8.62
CA PHE A 316 7.43 -22.35 8.80
C PHE A 316 8.18 -22.12 7.49
N ALA A 317 8.44 -23.16 6.71
CA ALA A 317 9.27 -23.01 5.51
C ALA A 317 8.54 -22.23 4.40
N VAL A 318 7.34 -22.68 3.97
CA VAL A 318 6.62 -22.03 2.85
C VAL A 318 6.20 -20.60 3.20
N VAL A 319 5.55 -20.38 4.35
CA VAL A 319 5.18 -19.02 4.78
C VAL A 319 6.40 -18.12 4.96
N GLY A 320 7.50 -18.66 5.51
CA GLY A 320 8.77 -17.93 5.63
C GLY A 320 9.33 -17.47 4.28
N VAL A 321 9.30 -18.35 3.27
CA VAL A 321 9.70 -18.02 1.89
C VAL A 321 8.80 -16.96 1.30
N ILE A 322 7.47 -17.07 1.47
CA ILE A 322 6.52 -16.05 0.98
C ILE A 322 6.81 -14.68 1.59
N ASN A 323 7.02 -14.63 2.91
CA ASN A 323 7.37 -13.39 3.62
C ASN A 323 8.72 -12.83 3.13
N GLY A 324 9.70 -13.69 2.85
CA GLY A 324 10.99 -13.28 2.30
C GLY A 324 10.87 -12.69 0.89
N VAL A 325 10.13 -13.34 -0.01
CA VAL A 325 9.88 -12.86 -1.38
C VAL A 325 9.13 -11.52 -1.35
N LEU A 326 8.14 -11.39 -0.47
CA LEU A 326 7.41 -10.15 -0.26
C LEU A 326 8.29 -8.98 0.18
N MET A 327 9.16 -9.24 1.14
CA MET A 327 10.11 -8.25 1.64
C MET A 327 11.10 -7.85 0.54
N GLN A 328 11.59 -8.81 -0.24
CA GLN A 328 12.48 -8.54 -1.37
C GLN A 328 11.82 -7.66 -2.43
N GLU A 329 10.57 -7.93 -2.80
CA GLU A 329 9.82 -7.10 -3.75
C GLU A 329 9.55 -5.70 -3.21
N THR A 330 9.23 -5.58 -1.92
CA THR A 330 9.03 -4.27 -1.27
C THR A 330 10.32 -3.44 -1.33
N PHE A 331 11.47 -4.04 -1.04
CA PHE A 331 12.76 -3.34 -1.14
C PHE A 331 13.15 -2.98 -2.57
N LYS A 332 12.83 -3.83 -3.57
CA LYS A 332 13.05 -3.48 -4.98
C LYS A 332 12.28 -2.22 -5.37
N VAL A 333 11.04 -2.07 -4.91
CA VAL A 333 10.24 -0.87 -5.20
C VAL A 333 10.81 0.36 -4.47
N ALA A 334 11.18 0.22 -3.19
CA ALA A 334 11.81 1.30 -2.45
C ALA A 334 13.12 1.79 -3.10
N GLN A 335 14.00 0.87 -3.52
CA GLN A 335 15.24 1.19 -4.21
C GLN A 335 15.01 1.81 -5.60
N ALA A 336 14.00 1.35 -6.34
CA ALA A 336 13.66 1.91 -7.62
C ALA A 336 13.23 3.38 -7.48
N ASP A 337 12.47 3.72 -6.45
CA ASP A 337 12.04 5.09 -6.19
C ASP A 337 13.21 6.00 -5.79
N ASP A 338 14.14 5.54 -4.95
CA ASP A 338 15.36 6.28 -4.59
C ASP A 338 16.23 6.58 -5.82
N LEU A 339 16.45 5.58 -6.68
CA LEU A 339 17.21 5.75 -7.92
C LEU A 339 16.50 6.70 -8.90
N VAL A 340 15.18 6.63 -9.01
CA VAL A 340 14.38 7.55 -9.83
C VAL A 340 14.46 8.98 -9.28
N MET A 341 14.41 9.16 -7.96
CA MET A 341 14.57 10.46 -7.31
C MET A 341 15.96 11.05 -7.58
N LEU A 342 17.02 10.25 -7.43
CA LEU A 342 18.40 10.68 -7.70
C LEU A 342 18.60 11.11 -9.15
N ARG A 343 18.08 10.34 -10.11
CA ARG A 343 18.14 10.72 -11.54
C ARG A 343 17.37 12.00 -11.82
N THR A 344 16.22 12.20 -11.18
CA THR A 344 15.44 13.45 -11.34
C THR A 344 16.22 14.64 -10.80
N ARG A 345 16.89 14.48 -9.66
CA ARG A 345 17.74 15.53 -9.06
C ARG A 345 18.93 15.87 -9.96
N GLN A 346 19.60 14.87 -10.52
CA GLN A 346 20.70 15.08 -11.47
C GLN A 346 20.25 15.84 -12.72
N LYS A 347 19.10 15.48 -13.31
CA LYS A 347 18.52 16.23 -14.43
C LYS A 347 18.21 17.68 -14.07
N ALA A 348 17.63 17.92 -12.89
CA ALA A 348 17.34 19.29 -12.43
C ALA A 348 18.62 20.13 -12.25
N VAL A 349 19.69 19.54 -11.71
CA VAL A 349 20.99 20.20 -11.56
C VAL A 349 21.59 20.52 -12.94
N ALA A 350 21.57 19.57 -13.89
CA ALA A 350 22.06 19.81 -15.24
C ALA A 350 21.32 20.97 -15.92
N THR A 351 19.99 20.97 -15.86
CA THR A 351 19.17 22.07 -16.41
C THR A 351 19.46 23.40 -15.71
N HIS A 352 19.76 23.41 -14.41
CA HIS A 352 20.18 24.61 -13.71
C HIS A 352 21.52 25.14 -14.21
N VAL A 353 22.50 24.26 -14.41
CA VAL A 353 23.82 24.62 -14.93
C VAL A 353 23.71 25.20 -16.35
N ASP A 354 22.89 24.59 -17.22
CA ASP A 354 22.69 25.07 -18.59
C ASP A 354 22.06 26.46 -18.65
N LYS A 355 21.03 26.72 -17.83
CA LYS A 355 20.42 28.05 -17.72
C LYS A 355 21.41 29.08 -17.18
N MET A 356 22.25 28.68 -16.23
CA MET A 356 23.24 29.57 -15.62
C MET A 356 24.34 29.91 -16.63
N ARG A 357 24.77 28.93 -17.44
CA ARG A 357 25.68 29.14 -18.58
C ARG A 357 25.09 30.12 -19.60
N GLN A 358 23.84 29.93 -20.01
CA GLN A 358 23.15 30.84 -20.93
C GLN A 358 23.07 32.27 -20.36
N PHE A 359 22.78 32.43 -19.07
CA PHE A 359 22.80 33.72 -18.39
C PHE A 359 24.17 34.41 -18.45
N PHE A 360 25.26 33.66 -18.30
CA PHE A 360 26.62 34.20 -18.37
C PHE A 360 27.04 34.53 -19.82
N GLU A 361 26.54 33.79 -20.81
CA GLU A 361 26.79 34.07 -22.24
C GLU A 361 26.03 35.31 -22.72
N GLU A 362 24.81 35.55 -22.22
CA GLU A 362 23.98 36.73 -22.55
C GLU A 362 24.43 38.02 -21.81
N ALA A 363 25.27 37.90 -20.77
CA ALA A 363 25.80 39.03 -20.00
C ALA A 363 27.33 39.17 -20.12
N PRO A 364 27.89 39.45 -21.31
CA PRO A 364 29.35 39.54 -21.52
C PRO A 364 30.01 40.68 -20.72
N MET A 365 29.24 41.68 -20.27
CA MET A 365 29.73 42.79 -19.43
C MET A 365 30.17 42.37 -18.01
N PHE A 366 29.84 41.14 -17.57
CA PHE A 366 30.32 40.57 -16.30
C PHE A 366 31.53 39.64 -16.45
N GLY A 367 31.84 39.19 -17.68
CA GLY A 367 32.90 38.20 -17.95
C GLY A 367 34.33 38.72 -17.75
N ALA A 368 34.53 40.04 -17.75
CA ALA A 368 35.87 40.65 -17.65
C ALA A 368 36.35 40.94 -16.21
N ARG A 369 35.54 40.69 -15.17
CA ARG A 369 35.91 41.00 -13.76
C ARG A 369 36.27 39.80 -12.89
N PHE A 370 36.23 38.58 -13.42
CA PHE A 370 36.43 37.35 -12.65
C PHE A 370 37.56 36.46 -13.16
N THR A 371 38.35 36.90 -14.15
CA THR A 371 39.49 36.15 -14.70
C THR A 371 40.83 36.51 -14.04
N ASP A 372 40.83 37.13 -12.85
CA ASP A 372 42.06 37.45 -12.11
C ASP A 372 42.48 36.24 -11.23
N PRO A 373 43.65 35.61 -11.49
CA PRO A 373 44.12 34.43 -10.74
C PRO A 373 44.22 34.66 -9.22
N MET A 374 44.29 35.92 -8.80
CA MET A 374 44.42 36.33 -7.40
C MET A 374 43.11 36.25 -6.60
N TRP A 375 41.95 36.23 -7.28
CA TRP A 375 40.64 36.04 -6.63
C TRP A 375 40.31 34.56 -6.36
N ILE A 376 40.72 33.66 -7.26
CA ILE A 376 40.52 32.20 -7.12
C ILE A 376 41.31 31.70 -5.89
N CYS A 377 42.55 32.17 -5.71
CA CYS A 377 43.41 31.78 -4.58
C CYS A 377 42.94 32.33 -3.22
N ARG A 378 42.20 33.46 -3.20
CA ARG A 378 41.60 34.02 -1.98
C ARG A 378 40.29 33.33 -1.59
N GLN A 379 39.54 32.79 -2.55
CA GLN A 379 38.33 32.02 -2.26
C GLN A 379 38.61 30.57 -1.86
N GLU A 380 39.67 29.93 -2.39
CA GLU A 380 40.07 28.59 -1.93
C GLU A 380 40.51 28.58 -0.46
N ASN A 381 41.22 29.62 0.00
CA ASN A 381 41.60 29.75 1.41
C ASN A 381 40.43 30.08 2.35
N LEU A 382 39.42 30.84 1.90
CA LEU A 382 38.18 31.07 2.67
C LEU A 382 37.26 29.83 2.66
N GLY A 383 37.23 29.10 1.54
CA GLY A 383 36.51 27.85 1.37
C GLY A 383 37.07 26.76 2.27
N LEU A 384 38.39 26.60 2.35
CA LEU A 384 39.06 25.63 3.23
C LEU A 384 38.87 25.93 4.73
N MET A 385 38.82 27.21 5.14
CA MET A 385 38.50 27.57 6.54
C MET A 385 37.03 27.32 6.91
N THR A 386 36.10 27.54 5.98
CA THR A 386 34.66 27.29 6.22
C THR A 386 34.30 25.81 6.09
N PHE A 387 34.93 25.05 5.20
CA PHE A 387 34.74 23.60 5.09
C PHE A 387 35.27 22.88 6.32
N ASN A 388 36.48 23.19 6.79
CA ASN A 388 37.03 22.55 8.01
C ASN A 388 36.22 22.90 9.27
N GLY A 389 35.68 24.13 9.36
CA GLY A 389 34.77 24.53 10.45
C GLY A 389 33.43 23.79 10.41
N ILE A 390 32.83 23.60 9.23
CA ILE A 390 31.57 22.86 9.06
C ILE A 390 31.76 21.37 9.32
N TYR A 391 32.87 20.76 8.87
CA TYR A 391 33.17 19.37 9.18
C TYR A 391 33.40 19.16 10.67
N LEU A 392 34.12 20.06 11.36
CA LEU A 392 34.28 19.99 12.81
C LEU A 392 32.94 20.20 13.55
N TYR A 393 32.08 21.12 13.07
CA TYR A 393 30.77 21.36 13.66
C TYR A 393 29.83 20.16 13.47
N ILE A 394 29.80 19.54 12.28
CA ILE A 394 29.03 18.31 12.02
C ILE A 394 29.60 17.12 12.81
N TYR A 395 30.92 17.02 12.96
CA TYR A 395 31.54 15.93 13.74
C TYR A 395 31.23 16.07 15.24
N ILE A 396 31.32 17.30 15.78
CA ILE A 396 30.94 17.59 17.17
C ILE A 396 29.44 17.40 17.37
N TYR A 397 28.58 17.89 16.46
CA TYR A 397 27.13 17.67 16.56
C TYR A 397 26.77 16.18 16.52
N SER A 398 27.41 15.40 15.64
CA SER A 398 27.20 13.95 15.54
C SER A 398 27.67 13.22 16.80
N TYR A 399 28.79 13.63 17.39
CA TYR A 399 29.26 13.07 18.67
C TYR A 399 28.35 13.45 19.84
N VAL A 400 27.90 14.70 19.92
CA VAL A 400 26.96 15.17 20.95
C VAL A 400 25.61 14.48 20.81
N TYR A 401 25.10 14.28 19.58
CA TYR A 401 23.85 13.54 19.35
C TYR A 401 23.98 12.06 19.72
N LYS A 402 25.10 11.42 19.36
CA LYS A 402 25.36 10.03 19.77
C LYS A 402 25.51 9.89 21.28
N LEU A 403 26.15 10.85 21.95
CA LEU A 403 26.27 10.90 23.41
C LEU A 403 24.91 11.14 24.07
N TYR A 404 24.07 12.02 23.52
CA TYR A 404 22.72 12.28 24.00
C TYR A 404 21.80 11.06 23.85
N ILE A 405 21.90 10.34 22.73
CA ILE A 405 21.19 9.07 22.52
C ILE A 405 21.69 8.01 23.52
N TYR A 406 22.99 7.90 23.74
CA TYR A 406 23.54 6.96 24.72
C TYR A 406 23.10 7.30 26.16
N ILE A 407 23.09 8.57 26.53
CA ILE A 407 22.60 9.03 27.84
C ILE A 407 21.10 8.74 27.98
N CYS A 408 20.29 8.98 26.93
CA CYS A 408 18.86 8.65 26.95
C CYS A 408 18.63 7.14 27.07
N ILE A 409 19.40 6.31 26.36
CA ILE A 409 19.31 4.84 26.45
C ILE A 409 19.73 4.37 27.84
N CYS A 410 20.81 4.92 28.41
CA CYS A 410 21.26 4.59 29.76
C CYS A 410 20.25 5.03 30.82
N ILE A 411 19.65 6.23 30.70
CA ILE A 411 18.59 6.69 31.60
C ILE A 411 17.36 5.79 31.49
N CYS A 412 16.93 5.43 30.28
CA CYS A 412 15.81 4.51 30.05
C CYS A 412 16.10 3.11 30.61
N MET A 413 17.31 2.57 30.41
CA MET A 413 17.69 1.28 31.00
C MET A 413 17.76 1.35 32.54
N TYR A 414 18.25 2.45 33.10
CA TYR A 414 18.30 2.65 34.55
C TYR A 414 16.90 2.79 35.15
N THR A 415 15.97 3.50 34.48
CA THR A 415 14.56 3.56 34.91
C THR A 415 13.87 2.21 34.79
N TYR A 416 14.13 1.46 33.70
CA TYR A 416 13.57 0.13 33.50
C TYR A 416 14.05 -0.88 34.56
N ILE A 417 15.33 -0.81 34.96
CA ILE A 417 15.87 -1.65 36.04
C ILE A 417 15.30 -1.24 37.40
N TYR A 418 15.10 0.05 37.67
CA TYR A 418 14.52 0.55 38.92
C TYR A 418 13.01 0.27 39.06
N ILE A 419 12.30 0.04 37.94
CA ILE A 419 10.88 -0.36 37.92
C ILE A 419 10.71 -1.89 38.03
N CYS A 420 11.73 -2.67 37.66
CA CYS A 420 11.70 -4.14 37.68
C CYS A 420 12.28 -4.76 38.96
N ILE A 421 12.91 -3.98 39.84
CA ILE A 421 13.26 -4.33 41.23
C ILE A 421 12.17 -3.77 42.14
#